data_AF-A0A936UKD1-F1
#
_entry.id   AF-A0A936UKD1-F1
#
_cell.length_a   1.000
_cell.length_b   1.000
_cell.length_c   1.000
_cell.angle_alpha   90.00
_cell.angle_beta   90.00
_cell.angle_gamma   90.00
#
_symmetry.space_group_name_H-M   'P 1'
#
loop_
_entity.id
_entity.type
_entity.pdbx_description
1 polymer ?
#
loop_
_entity_poly.entity_id
_entity_poly.type
_entity_poly.pdbx_seq_one_letter_code
_entity_poly.pdbx_strand_id
1 'polypeptide(L)'
;MRFLYRKYPAKRHETIEVEMDRPATVKFMTAGEFKNYAGGRTHTYFRGQDEAGLLRFTLPFDSIWHAVVEQPVGQENVVANCRLRNTAPQAPLIEGRKRKSTNEDAESELQAISLGGRSEG
;
A
#
# COMPACT_ATOMS: atom_id res chain seq x y z
N MET A 1 14.82 -18.75 12.73
CA MET A 1 13.76 -17.93 12.12
C MET A 1 13.38 -18.56 10.80
N ARG A 2 12.07 -18.66 10.50
CA ARG A 2 11.60 -19.10 9.18
C ARG A 2 11.03 -17.88 8.46
N PHE A 3 11.38 -17.73 7.19
CA PHE A 3 10.95 -16.60 6.39
C PHE A 3 10.90 -16.97 4.91
N LEU A 4 10.03 -16.30 4.17
CA LEU A 4 10.03 -16.30 2.72
C LEU A 4 10.79 -15.06 2.25
N TYR A 5 11.54 -15.16 1.16
CA TYR A 5 12.18 -13.98 0.58
C TYR A 5 12.21 -14.02 -0.94
N ARG A 6 12.21 -12.84 -1.54
CA ARG A 6 12.45 -12.64 -2.98
C ARG A 6 13.43 -11.52 -3.20
N LYS A 7 14.32 -11.72 -4.18
CA LYS A 7 15.34 -10.77 -4.60
C LYS A 7 14.86 -10.00 -5.83
N TYR A 8 15.02 -8.68 -5.80
CA TYR A 8 14.66 -7.78 -6.88
C TYR A 8 15.85 -6.86 -7.23
N PRO A 9 16.44 -6.98 -8.42
CA PRO A 9 17.28 -5.92 -8.94
C PRO A 9 16.35 -4.77 -9.39
N ALA A 10 16.24 -3.74 -8.56
CA ALA A 10 15.20 -2.72 -8.71
C ALA A 10 15.76 -1.31 -8.61
N LYS A 11 15.09 -0.38 -9.29
CA LYS A 11 15.46 1.03 -9.41
C LYS A 11 14.63 1.89 -8.48
N ARG A 12 15.11 3.10 -8.23
CA ARG A 12 14.41 4.14 -7.49
C ARG A 12 13.02 4.39 -8.08
N HIS A 13 12.06 4.63 -7.20
CA HIS A 13 10.64 4.85 -7.50
C HIS A 13 9.88 3.63 -8.08
N GLU A 14 10.54 2.50 -8.31
CA GLU A 14 9.80 1.25 -8.52
C GLU A 14 9.12 0.83 -7.22
N THR A 15 8.02 0.10 -7.33
CA THR A 15 7.22 -0.33 -6.18
C THR A 15 7.24 -1.83 -6.08
N ILE A 16 7.60 -2.36 -4.91
CA ILE A 16 7.43 -3.78 -4.59
C ILE A 16 6.04 -3.94 -3.98
N GLU A 17 5.23 -4.78 -4.62
CA GLU A 17 3.93 -5.22 -4.12
C GLU A 17 4.11 -6.58 -3.43
N VAL A 18 3.60 -6.69 -2.20
CA VAL A 18 3.58 -7.94 -1.43
C VAL A 18 2.14 -8.19 -1.01
N GLU A 19 1.54 -9.23 -1.59
CA GLU A 19 0.20 -9.69 -1.24
C GLU A 19 0.35 -10.86 -0.27
N MET A 20 -0.31 -10.77 0.89
CA MET A 20 -0.28 -11.79 1.93
C MET A 20 -1.68 -12.27 2.27
N ASP A 21 -1.82 -13.59 2.44
CA ASP A 21 -3.07 -14.21 2.89
C ASP A 21 -3.36 -13.94 4.37
N ARG A 22 -2.31 -13.69 5.16
CA ARG A 22 -2.34 -13.58 6.63
C ARG A 22 -1.46 -12.43 7.13
N PRO A 23 -1.72 -11.92 8.35
CA PRO A 23 -0.86 -10.93 8.97
C PRO A 23 0.53 -11.54 9.19
N ALA A 24 1.54 -10.86 8.67
CA ALA A 24 2.93 -11.26 8.80
C ALA A 24 3.84 -10.04 8.69
N THR A 25 4.97 -10.07 9.40
CA THR A 25 5.95 -8.99 9.33
C THR A 25 6.68 -9.02 8.00
N VAL A 26 6.50 -7.98 7.19
CA VAL A 26 7.28 -7.78 5.96
C VAL A 26 8.41 -6.78 6.18
N LYS A 27 9.63 -7.17 5.85
CA LYS A 27 10.84 -6.33 5.92
C LYS A 27 11.43 -6.15 4.53
N PHE A 28 11.67 -4.90 4.14
CA PHE A 28 12.41 -4.58 2.92
C PHE A 28 13.83 -4.19 3.26
N MET A 29 14.82 -4.83 2.65
CA MET A 29 16.22 -4.61 2.98
C MET A 29 17.11 -4.73 1.76
N THR A 30 18.28 -4.09 1.80
CA THR A 30 19.27 -4.24 0.72
C THR A 30 19.97 -5.60 0.82
N ALA A 31 20.71 -5.98 -0.21
CA ALA A 31 21.46 -7.24 -0.21
C ALA A 31 22.49 -7.36 0.93
N GLY A 32 23.11 -6.24 1.35
CA GLY A 32 24.02 -6.22 2.49
C GLY A 32 23.29 -6.50 3.80
N GLU A 33 22.18 -5.80 4.00
CA GLU A 33 21.34 -5.95 5.19
C GLU A 33 20.68 -7.32 5.27
N PHE A 34 20.30 -7.91 4.13
CA PHE A 34 19.79 -9.28 4.08
C PHE A 34 20.82 -10.31 4.52
N LYS A 35 22.09 -10.14 4.15
CA LYS A 35 23.17 -11.03 4.64
C LYS A 35 23.33 -10.93 6.15
N ASN A 36 23.25 -9.71 6.69
CA ASN A 36 23.30 -9.49 8.13
C ASN A 36 22.08 -10.13 8.83
N TYR A 37 20.88 -9.92 8.30
CA TYR A 37 19.63 -10.54 8.77
C TYR A 37 19.73 -12.08 8.78
N ALA A 38 20.09 -12.68 7.65
CA ALA A 38 20.21 -14.13 7.51
C ALA A 38 21.30 -14.72 8.43
N GLY A 39 22.34 -13.94 8.73
CA GLY A 39 23.41 -14.29 9.66
C GLY A 39 23.09 -14.00 11.14
N GLY A 40 21.87 -13.54 11.48
CA GLY A 40 21.48 -13.22 12.84
C GLY A 40 22.21 -12.00 13.43
N ARG A 41 22.74 -11.13 12.57
CA ARG A 41 23.46 -9.91 12.97
C ARG A 41 22.52 -8.70 12.96
N THR A 42 22.95 -7.64 13.62
CA THR A 42 22.28 -6.34 13.55
C THR A 42 22.20 -5.88 12.10
N HIS A 43 21.00 -5.45 11.70
CA HIS A 43 20.68 -5.00 10.35
C HIS A 43 19.59 -3.94 10.42
N THR A 44 19.42 -3.24 9.32
CA THR A 44 18.45 -2.19 9.07
C THR A 44 17.49 -2.64 7.99
N TYR A 45 16.25 -2.18 8.08
CA TYR A 45 15.21 -2.52 7.13
C TYR A 45 14.20 -1.38 7.05
N PHE A 46 13.49 -1.33 5.93
CA PHE A 46 12.42 -0.40 5.66
C PHE A 46 11.08 -1.09 5.86
N ARG A 47 10.24 -0.49 6.71
CA ARG A 47 8.86 -0.86 7.07
C ARG A 47 8.73 -2.28 7.63
N GLY A 48 7.80 -2.45 8.58
CA GLY A 48 7.48 -3.72 9.25
C GLY A 48 5.98 -3.80 9.45
N GLN A 49 5.21 -3.84 8.36
CA GLN A 49 3.75 -3.94 8.48
C GLN A 49 3.38 -5.40 8.75
N ASP A 50 2.41 -5.60 9.65
CA ASP A 50 1.94 -6.90 10.14
C ASP A 50 0.43 -7.09 9.88
N GLU A 51 -0.07 -6.47 8.81
CA GLU A 51 -1.47 -6.58 8.39
C GLU A 51 -1.58 -7.44 7.13
N ALA A 52 -2.63 -8.26 7.07
CA ALA A 52 -2.95 -9.03 5.88
C ALA A 52 -3.34 -8.12 4.70
N GLY A 53 -3.17 -8.60 3.48
CA GLY A 53 -3.58 -7.90 2.26
C GLY A 53 -2.41 -7.42 1.40
N LEU A 54 -2.64 -6.35 0.62
CA LEU A 54 -1.69 -5.83 -0.35
C LEU A 54 -0.85 -4.69 0.24
N LEU A 55 0.43 -4.98 0.45
CA LEU A 55 1.44 -4.02 0.84
C LEU A 55 2.16 -3.46 -0.39
N ARG A 56 2.34 -2.14 -0.43
CA ARG A 56 3.10 -1.43 -1.48
C ARG A 56 4.26 -0.66 -0.86
N PHE A 57 5.47 -0.92 -1.34
CA PHE A 57 6.68 -0.21 -0.91
C PHE A 57 7.41 0.41 -2.10
N THR A 58 7.45 1.73 -2.15
CA THR A 58 8.19 2.49 -3.17
C THR A 58 9.66 2.60 -2.76
N LEU A 59 10.54 2.19 -3.67
CA LEU A 59 11.96 2.09 -3.41
C LEU A 59 12.63 3.47 -3.39
N PRO A 60 13.38 3.81 -2.31
CA PRO A 60 13.99 5.11 -2.16
C PRO A 60 15.20 5.33 -3.09
N PHE A 61 15.90 4.25 -3.46
CA PHE A 61 17.10 4.28 -4.29
C PHE A 61 17.33 2.95 -5.01
N ASP A 62 18.17 2.99 -6.04
CA ASP A 62 18.58 1.85 -6.85
C ASP A 62 19.41 0.87 -6.02
N SER A 63 18.98 -0.39 -5.94
CA SER A 63 19.73 -1.43 -5.26
C SER A 63 19.23 -2.84 -5.60
N ILE A 64 19.90 -3.84 -5.04
CA ILE A 64 19.35 -5.19 -4.95
C ILE A 64 18.56 -5.27 -3.66
N TRP A 65 17.24 -5.26 -3.81
CA TRP A 65 16.29 -5.28 -2.71
C TRP A 65 15.82 -6.71 -2.41
N HIS A 66 15.63 -7.01 -1.13
CA HIS A 66 15.05 -8.24 -0.63
C HIS A 66 13.77 -7.89 0.11
N ALA A 67 12.65 -8.47 -0.35
CA ALA A 67 11.40 -8.48 0.40
C ALA A 67 11.37 -9.77 1.22
N VAL A 68 11.37 -9.64 2.53
CA VAL A 68 11.39 -10.75 3.48
C VAL A 68 10.06 -10.77 4.23
N VAL A 69 9.38 -11.91 4.21
CA VAL A 69 8.14 -12.13 4.97
C VAL A 69 8.45 -13.13 6.08
N GLU A 70 8.39 -12.67 7.33
CA GLU A 70 8.66 -13.51 8.49
C GLU A 70 7.45 -14.40 8.78
N GLN A 71 7.71 -15.69 9.02
CA GLN A 71 6.65 -16.61 9.39
C GLN A 71 6.41 -16.52 10.91
N PRO A 72 5.14 -16.32 11.34
CA PRO A 72 4.79 -16.30 12.75
C PRO A 72 5.09 -17.66 13.42
N VAL A 73 5.59 -17.62 14.65
CA VAL A 73 5.89 -18.83 15.43
C VAL A 73 4.59 -19.38 16.02
N GLY A 74 4.33 -20.67 15.81
CA GLY A 74 3.14 -21.34 16.37
C GLY A 74 1.85 -21.15 15.57
N GLN A 75 1.92 -20.51 14.40
CA GLN A 75 0.83 -20.41 13.44
C GLN A 75 1.17 -21.16 12.15
N GLU A 76 0.17 -21.34 11.29
CA GLU A 76 0.37 -21.90 9.96
C GLU A 76 1.24 -20.99 9.09
N ASN A 77 1.89 -21.58 8.08
CA ASN A 77 2.76 -20.84 7.17
C ASN A 77 1.97 -19.78 6.39
N VAL A 78 2.56 -18.59 6.29
CA VAL A 78 2.04 -17.48 5.48
C VAL A 78 2.37 -17.73 4.02
N VAL A 79 1.41 -17.48 3.12
CA VAL A 79 1.60 -17.52 1.67
C VAL A 79 1.65 -16.08 1.15
N ALA A 80 2.80 -15.70 0.60
CA ALA A 80 3.02 -14.36 0.06
C ALA A 80 3.33 -14.37 -1.44
N ASN A 81 2.70 -13.49 -2.20
CA ASN A 81 3.01 -13.22 -3.61
C ASN A 81 3.69 -11.86 -3.73
N CYS A 82 4.94 -11.86 -4.19
CA CYS A 82 5.74 -10.64 -4.28
C CYS A 82 6.00 -10.30 -5.76
N ARG A 83 5.70 -9.05 -6.16
CA ARG A 83 5.85 -8.58 -7.54
C ARG A 83 6.52 -7.20 -7.58
N LEU A 84 7.39 -6.99 -8.56
CA LEU A 84 7.97 -5.68 -8.84
C LEU A 84 7.09 -4.96 -9.88
N ARG A 85 6.67 -3.75 -9.55
CA ARG A 85 5.95 -2.86 -10.45
C ARG A 85 6.84 -1.68 -10.80
N ASN A 86 7.01 -1.45 -12.10
CA ASN A 86 7.49 -0.17 -12.59
C ASN A 86 6.32 0.81 -12.54
N THR A 87 6.03 1.36 -11.37
CA THR A 87 5.06 2.44 -11.23
C THR A 87 5.75 3.73 -11.63
N ALA A 88 5.30 4.36 -12.73
CA ALA A 88 5.51 5.79 -12.90
C ALA A 88 5.07 6.50 -11.60
N PRO A 89 5.73 7.60 -11.18
CA PRO A 89 5.45 8.24 -9.91
C PRO A 89 3.96 8.54 -9.79
N GLN A 90 3.25 7.76 -8.97
CA GLN A 90 1.85 8.06 -8.68
C GLN A 90 1.87 9.36 -7.89
N ALA A 91 1.19 10.38 -8.44
CA ALA A 91 0.85 11.57 -7.71
C ALA A 91 0.21 11.15 -6.36
N PRO A 92 0.52 11.83 -5.25
CA PRO A 92 0.05 11.43 -3.94
C PRO A 92 -1.47 11.27 -3.96
N LEU A 93 -1.93 10.07 -3.60
CA LEU A 93 -3.33 9.81 -3.28
C LEU A 93 -3.68 10.70 -2.08
N ILE A 94 -4.29 11.86 -2.34
CA ILE A 94 -5.02 12.58 -1.31
C ILE A 94 -6.16 11.63 -0.92
N GLU A 95 -6.06 11.01 0.26
CA GLU A 95 -7.14 10.25 0.88
C GLU A 95 -8.29 11.20 1.24
N GLY A 96 -9.04 11.58 0.20
CA GLY A 96 -10.35 12.21 0.32
C GLY A 96 -11.33 11.17 0.82
N ARG A 97 -11.41 11.03 2.14
CA ARG A 97 -12.48 10.31 2.85
C ARG A 97 -13.84 10.86 2.40
N LYS A 98 -14.47 10.23 1.40
CA LYS A 98 -15.90 10.45 1.10
C LYS A 98 -16.69 9.23 1.53
N ARG A 99 -17.03 9.19 2.83
CA ARG A 99 -18.14 8.38 3.36
C ARG A 99 -19.36 9.26 3.51
N LYS A 100 -20.43 8.96 2.75
CA LYS A 100 -21.84 8.88 3.18
C LYS A 100 -22.69 8.55 1.95
N SER A 101 -23.20 7.32 1.84
CA SER A 101 -24.44 6.81 2.44
C SER A 101 -25.66 7.15 1.57
N THR A 102 -26.13 6.13 0.85
CA THR A 102 -27.49 6.00 0.33
C THR A 102 -28.52 6.15 1.45
N ASN A 103 -29.51 7.02 1.28
CA ASN A 103 -30.91 6.66 1.41
C ASN A 103 -31.81 7.72 0.78
N GLU A 104 -32.80 7.23 0.06
CA GLU A 104 -33.99 7.93 -0.42
C GLU A 104 -34.73 8.56 0.76
N ASP A 105 -35.26 9.76 0.58
CA ASP A 105 -36.58 10.15 1.08
C ASP A 105 -37.05 11.42 0.36
N ALA A 106 -38.33 11.41 0.05
CA ALA A 106 -39.02 12.33 -0.82
C ALA A 106 -39.52 13.59 -0.09
N GLU A 107 -40.07 14.47 -0.92
CA GLU A 107 -41.10 15.47 -0.63
C GLU A 107 -40.70 16.88 -0.15
N SER A 108 -41.09 17.81 -1.02
CA SER A 108 -41.86 19.02 -0.69
C SER A 108 -41.11 20.15 0.02
N GLU A 109 -40.82 21.22 -0.73
CA GLU A 109 -41.49 22.52 -0.50
C GLU A 109 -41.45 23.35 -1.80
N LEU A 110 -42.62 23.48 -2.42
CA LEU A 110 -42.98 24.60 -3.27
C LEU A 110 -43.08 25.84 -2.37
N GLN A 111 -42.33 26.91 -2.66
CA GLN A 111 -42.88 28.28 -2.68
C GLN A 111 -41.90 29.32 -3.25
N ALA A 112 -42.44 30.05 -4.24
CA ALA A 112 -42.25 31.48 -4.50
C ALA A 112 -40.83 32.02 -4.76
N ILE A 113 -40.56 32.37 -6.02
CA ILE A 113 -40.44 33.78 -6.41
C ILE A 113 -40.86 33.97 -7.87
N SER A 114 -42.06 34.52 -8.01
CA SER A 114 -42.50 35.29 -9.17
C SER A 114 -41.73 36.62 -9.24
N LEU A 115 -41.76 37.25 -10.42
CA LEU A 115 -41.27 38.59 -10.81
C LEU A 115 -39.84 38.58 -11.41
N GLY A 116 -39.60 38.95 -12.66
CA GLY A 116 -40.47 39.49 -13.70
C GLY A 116 -39.69 39.57 -15.02
N GLY A 117 -40.43 39.45 -16.13
CA GLY A 117 -39.91 39.68 -17.48
C GLY A 117 -40.04 41.14 -17.94
N ARG A 118 -39.69 41.31 -19.23
CA ARG A 118 -39.74 42.50 -20.13
C ARG A 118 -38.44 43.30 -20.13
N SER A 119 -37.66 43.35 -21.22
CA SER A 119 -37.94 43.86 -22.58
C SER A 119 -38.38 45.32 -22.58
N GLU A 120 -37.48 46.21 -23.02
CA GLU A 120 -37.59 47.14 -24.17
C GLU A 120 -36.64 48.34 -23.98
N GLY A 121 -36.00 48.74 -25.08
CA GLY A 121 -35.06 49.86 -25.20
C GLY A 121 -34.33 49.78 -26.54
#